data_AF-A0A7X9G7H7-F1
#
_entry.id   AF-A0A7X9G7H7-F1
#
_cell.length_a   1.000
_cell.length_b   1.000
_cell.length_c   1.000
_cell.angle_alpha   90.00
_cell.angle_beta   90.00
_cell.angle_gamma   90.00
#
_symmetry.space_group_name_H-M   'P 1'
#
loop_
_entity.id
_entity.type
_entity.pdbx_description
1 polymer ?
#
loop_
_entity_poly.entity_id
_entity_poly.type
_entity_poly.pdbx_seq_one_letter_code
_entity_poly.pdbx_strand_id
1 'polypeptide(L)'
;MSKAEFIPGNWQLRIDVRDFIQRNVHPYEGDSAFLAGPTARTSALNAKYERLKRLEQELGGVIDIDTTTVSSLLNYSPGYLDKELELILGLQTNRLLKRGVNPFGGIRMAEQACKGYGFELSPKVLEHFQYRTTHNDGVFRVYTPEMRAARRSGVITGLPDAYGRGRIIGDYRRVPLYG
;
A
#
# COMPACT_ATOMS: atom_id res chain seq x y z
N MET A 1 -18.26 10.41 30.40
CA MET A 1 -16.97 11.02 29.99
C MET A 1 -17.30 12.29 29.24
N SER A 2 -17.03 13.45 29.82
CA SER A 2 -17.19 14.73 29.10
C SER A 2 -16.33 14.68 27.84
N LYS A 3 -16.92 14.91 26.66
CA LYS A 3 -16.12 15.22 25.47
C LYS A 3 -15.28 16.43 25.84
N ALA A 4 -13.98 16.25 26.04
CA ALA A 4 -13.08 17.39 26.07
C ALA A 4 -13.23 18.05 24.70
N GLU A 5 -13.73 19.28 24.68
CA GLU A 5 -13.79 20.07 23.44
C GLU A 5 -12.36 20.38 23.01
N PHE A 6 -12.07 20.17 21.73
CA PHE A 6 -10.77 20.54 21.17
C PHE A 6 -10.58 22.06 21.25
N ILE A 7 -9.38 22.48 21.63
CA ILE A 7 -8.98 23.88 21.68
C ILE A 7 -9.12 24.49 20.27
N PRO A 8 -9.95 25.54 20.10
CA PRO A 8 -10.17 26.21 18.82
C PRO A 8 -8.87 26.76 18.22
N GLY A 9 -8.83 26.92 16.90
CA GLY A 9 -7.66 27.41 16.18
C GLY A 9 -7.90 27.60 14.69
N ASN A 10 -6.83 27.94 13.98
CA ASN A 10 -6.85 28.10 12.51
C ASN A 10 -7.28 26.81 11.80
N TRP A 11 -7.06 25.65 12.43
CA TRP A 11 -7.46 24.35 11.91
C TRP A 11 -8.97 24.26 11.62
N GLN A 12 -9.81 25.08 12.24
CA GLN A 12 -11.26 25.10 11.97
C GLN A 12 -11.63 25.92 10.72
N LEU A 13 -10.75 26.84 10.31
CA LEU A 13 -10.98 27.77 9.20
C LEU A 13 -10.28 27.33 7.91
N ARG A 14 -9.23 26.50 8.01
CA ARG A 14 -8.45 25.96 6.89
C ARG A 14 -7.79 24.64 7.27
N ILE A 15 -7.29 23.91 6.27
CA ILE A 15 -6.50 22.68 6.49
C ILE A 15 -5.18 23.05 7.20
N ASP A 16 -5.12 22.79 8.50
CA ASP A 16 -3.98 23.10 9.36
C ASP A 16 -3.84 22.03 10.46
N VAL A 17 -3.46 20.81 10.03
CA VAL A 17 -3.26 19.66 10.93
C VAL A 17 -2.21 19.96 12.01
N ARG A 18 -1.24 20.83 11.70
CA ARG A 18 -0.21 21.25 12.66
C ARG A 18 -0.81 22.08 13.78
N ASP A 19 -1.61 23.10 13.46
CA ASP A 19 -2.29 23.93 14.45
C ASP A 19 -3.22 23.08 15.34
N PHE A 20 -3.95 22.11 14.76
CA PHE A 20 -4.74 21.15 15.55
C PHE A 20 -3.89 20.39 16.56
N ILE A 21 -2.79 19.78 16.13
CA ILE A 21 -1.91 18.98 17.00
C ILE A 21 -1.28 19.84 18.08
N GLN A 22 -0.69 20.99 17.73
CA GLN A 22 0.00 21.85 18.70
C GLN A 22 -0.93 22.36 19.80
N ARG A 23 -2.21 22.55 19.49
CA ARG A 23 -3.21 23.00 20.46
C ARG A 23 -3.78 21.88 21.34
N ASN A 24 -3.82 20.65 20.83
CA ASN A 24 -4.60 19.57 21.45
C ASN A 24 -3.78 18.36 21.89
N VAL A 25 -2.48 18.31 21.58
CA VAL A 25 -1.61 17.25 22.09
C VAL A 25 -1.36 17.47 23.58
N HIS A 26 -1.47 16.40 24.36
CA HIS A 26 -1.01 16.37 25.75
C HIS A 26 0.36 15.68 25.78
N PRO A 27 1.46 16.41 26.01
CA PRO A 27 2.76 15.80 26.18
C PRO A 27 2.71 14.78 27.32
N TYR A 28 3.29 13.61 27.08
CA TYR A 28 3.39 12.54 28.07
C TYR A 28 4.86 12.30 28.38
N GLU A 29 5.25 12.60 29.62
CA GLU A 29 6.64 12.47 30.12
C GLU A 29 6.79 11.29 31.10
N GLY A 30 5.74 10.47 31.26
CA GLY A 30 5.77 9.27 32.08
C GLY A 30 6.46 8.08 31.42
N ASP A 31 6.29 6.88 31.99
CA ASP A 31 6.90 5.65 31.52
C ASP A 31 5.89 4.69 30.85
N SER A 32 6.31 3.45 30.58
CA SER A 32 5.48 2.44 29.92
C SER A 32 4.51 1.71 30.86
N ALA A 33 4.40 2.08 32.14
CA ALA A 33 3.61 1.32 33.12
C ALA A 33 2.09 1.32 32.82
N PHE A 34 1.60 2.30 32.06
CA PHE A 34 0.19 2.37 31.66
C PHE A 34 -0.16 1.47 30.45
N LEU A 35 0.84 0.87 29.78
CA LEU A 35 0.60 0.09 28.58
C LEU A 35 -0.23 -1.17 28.88
N ALA A 36 -1.33 -1.34 28.14
CA ALA A 36 -2.14 -2.53 28.20
C ALA A 36 -1.64 -3.61 27.23
N GLY A 37 -1.76 -4.88 27.64
CA GLY A 37 -1.48 -6.02 26.79
C GLY A 37 -2.54 -6.25 25.70
N PRO A 38 -2.31 -7.21 24.78
CA PRO A 38 -3.26 -7.52 23.72
C PRO A 38 -4.55 -8.12 24.28
N THR A 39 -5.67 -7.77 23.66
CA THR A 39 -6.96 -8.42 23.95
C THR A 39 -6.99 -9.84 23.39
N ALA A 40 -7.87 -10.71 23.92
CA ALA A 40 -8.08 -12.05 23.37
C ALA A 40 -8.44 -12.04 21.88
N ARG A 41 -9.23 -11.05 21.44
CA ARG A 41 -9.58 -10.79 20.03
C ARG A 41 -8.34 -10.49 19.18
N THR A 42 -7.47 -9.60 19.65
CA THR A 42 -6.20 -9.28 18.99
C THR A 42 -5.30 -10.50 18.89
N SER A 43 -5.15 -11.27 19.97
CA SER A 43 -4.35 -12.50 19.98
C SER A 43 -4.89 -13.55 19.01
N ALA A 44 -6.21 -13.73 18.94
CA ALA A 44 -6.86 -14.64 18.01
C ALA A 44 -6.65 -14.24 16.55
N LEU A 45 -6.81 -12.95 16.23
CA LEU A 45 -6.53 -12.40 14.90
C LEU A 45 -5.06 -12.56 14.51
N ASN A 46 -4.15 -12.23 15.42
CA ASN A 46 -2.71 -12.35 15.17
C ASN A 46 -2.31 -13.80 14.91
N ALA A 47 -2.87 -14.76 15.65
CA ALA A 47 -2.62 -16.18 15.40
C ALA A 47 -3.10 -16.64 14.02
N LYS A 48 -4.21 -16.09 13.50
CA LYS A 48 -4.68 -16.33 12.12
C LYS A 48 -3.72 -15.74 11.09
N TYR A 49 -3.30 -14.49 11.31
CA TYR A 49 -2.33 -13.81 10.46
C TYR A 49 -0.98 -14.55 10.39
N GLU A 50 -0.42 -14.94 11.52
CA GLU A 50 0.86 -15.65 11.58
C GLU A 50 0.82 -17.02 10.87
N ARG A 51 -0.32 -17.71 10.88
CA ARG A 51 -0.50 -18.93 10.06
C ARG A 51 -0.44 -18.62 8.56
N LEU A 52 -1.12 -17.57 8.11
CA LEU A 52 -1.07 -17.15 6.70
C LEU A 52 0.32 -16.68 6.29
N LYS A 53 1.02 -15.95 7.16
CA LYS A 53 2.39 -15.51 6.91
C LYS A 53 3.36 -16.70 6.78
N ARG A 54 3.22 -17.74 7.61
CA ARG A 54 3.99 -18.99 7.45
C ARG A 54 3.71 -19.66 6.10
N LEU A 55 2.45 -19.75 5.72
CA LEU A 55 2.08 -20.27 4.39
C LEU A 55 2.70 -19.42 3.25
N GLU A 56 2.68 -18.09 3.35
CA GLU A 56 3.33 -17.21 2.37
C GLU A 56 4.82 -17.54 2.25
N GLN A 57 5.51 -17.75 3.37
CA GLN A 57 6.92 -18.11 3.38
C GLN A 57 7.18 -19.50 2.76
N GLU A 58 6.34 -20.50 3.09
CA GLU A 58 6.41 -21.84 2.52
C GLU A 58 6.20 -21.85 1.00
N LEU A 59 5.40 -20.91 0.48
CA LEU A 59 5.13 -20.70 -0.95
C LEU A 59 6.15 -19.78 -1.65
N GLY A 60 7.28 -19.43 -1.01
CA GLY A 60 8.31 -18.60 -1.62
C GLY A 60 7.96 -17.10 -1.68
N GLY A 61 7.03 -16.65 -0.82
CA GLY A 61 6.73 -15.25 -0.57
C GLY A 61 5.46 -14.71 -1.23
N VAL A 62 4.71 -15.51 -2.00
CA VAL A 62 3.45 -15.08 -2.62
C VAL A 62 2.39 -16.17 -2.47
N ILE A 63 1.29 -15.85 -1.78
CA ILE A 63 0.15 -16.76 -1.68
C ILE A 63 -0.70 -16.72 -2.95
N ASP A 64 -1.00 -15.52 -3.44
CA ASP A 64 -1.92 -15.31 -4.56
C ASP A 64 -1.70 -13.94 -5.21
N ILE A 65 -2.05 -13.84 -6.49
CA ILE A 65 -2.03 -12.61 -7.28
C ILE A 65 -3.37 -12.45 -8.00
N ASP A 66 -4.01 -11.29 -7.87
CA ASP A 66 -5.15 -10.94 -8.73
C ASP A 66 -4.67 -10.56 -10.13
N THR A 67 -4.62 -11.54 -11.02
CA THR A 67 -4.14 -11.36 -12.40
C THR A 67 -5.16 -10.73 -13.33
N THR A 68 -6.39 -10.50 -12.85
CA THR A 68 -7.52 -10.02 -13.68
C THR A 68 -7.92 -8.58 -13.37
N THR A 69 -7.69 -8.13 -12.14
CA THR A 69 -8.13 -6.82 -11.66
C THR A 69 -6.95 -5.85 -11.63
N VAL A 70 -7.05 -4.79 -12.44
CA VAL A 70 -6.10 -3.66 -12.38
C VAL A 70 -6.31 -2.89 -11.08
N SER A 71 -5.24 -2.65 -10.33
CA SER A 71 -5.30 -1.92 -9.06
C SER A 71 -5.81 -0.49 -9.24
N SER A 72 -6.84 -0.13 -8.47
CA SER A 72 -7.40 1.21 -8.34
C SER A 72 -8.16 1.31 -7.02
N LEU A 73 -8.60 2.50 -6.63
CA LEU A 73 -9.24 2.79 -5.34
C LEU A 73 -10.49 1.94 -5.06
N LEU A 74 -11.33 1.70 -6.08
CA LEU A 74 -12.66 1.07 -5.93
C LEU A 74 -12.80 -0.25 -6.70
N ASN A 75 -11.68 -0.82 -7.19
CA ASN A 75 -11.74 -1.99 -8.07
C ASN A 75 -11.85 -3.32 -7.33
N TYR A 76 -11.59 -3.35 -6.03
CA TYR A 76 -11.70 -4.54 -5.21
C TYR A 76 -12.91 -4.46 -4.29
N SER A 77 -13.63 -5.58 -4.13
CA SER A 77 -14.61 -5.73 -3.06
C SER A 77 -13.92 -5.71 -1.69
N PRO A 78 -14.64 -5.38 -0.60
CA PRO A 78 -14.11 -5.46 0.75
C PRO A 78 -13.57 -6.87 1.08
N GLY A 79 -12.40 -6.92 1.71
CA GLY A 79 -11.79 -8.14 2.22
C GLY A 79 -11.59 -8.09 3.73
N TYR A 80 -11.54 -9.28 4.36
CA TYR A 80 -11.45 -9.45 5.81
C TYR A 80 -10.55 -10.64 6.14
N LEU A 81 -9.84 -10.57 7.27
CA LEU A 81 -9.23 -11.77 7.86
C LEU A 81 -10.25 -12.52 8.72
N ASP A 82 -10.99 -11.77 9.53
CA ASP A 82 -12.12 -12.23 10.32
C ASP A 82 -12.95 -11.02 10.75
N LYS A 83 -14.01 -10.75 9.98
CA LYS A 83 -14.83 -9.55 10.10
C LYS A 83 -15.42 -9.35 11.50
N GLU A 84 -15.71 -10.43 12.22
CA GLU A 84 -16.32 -10.37 13.56
C GLU A 84 -15.29 -10.00 14.64
N LEU A 85 -14.01 -10.23 14.37
CA LEU A 85 -12.91 -9.91 15.30
C LEU A 85 -12.20 -8.60 14.97
N GLU A 86 -12.35 -8.06 13.77
CA GLU A 86 -11.63 -6.86 13.33
C GLU A 86 -12.33 -5.57 13.80
N LEU A 87 -11.58 -4.69 14.50
CA LEU A 87 -12.07 -3.35 14.85
C LEU A 87 -11.79 -2.31 13.75
N ILE A 88 -10.61 -2.43 13.14
CA ILE A 88 -10.15 -1.56 12.06
C ILE A 88 -10.06 -2.43 10.82
N LEU A 89 -10.79 -2.04 9.78
CA LEU A 89 -10.98 -2.80 8.55
C LEU A 89 -10.18 -2.19 7.41
N GLY A 90 -9.96 -2.98 6.36
CA GLY A 90 -9.36 -2.50 5.12
C GLY A 90 -8.19 -3.37 4.69
N LEU A 91 -8.29 -3.93 3.49
CA LEU A 91 -7.25 -4.71 2.83
C LEU A 91 -6.98 -4.11 1.44
N GLN A 92 -5.79 -4.38 0.89
CA GLN A 92 -5.41 -3.88 -0.44
C GLN A 92 -6.23 -4.51 -1.58
N THR A 93 -6.65 -5.76 -1.39
CA THR A 93 -7.52 -6.51 -2.30
C THR A 93 -8.68 -7.11 -1.50
N ASN A 94 -9.48 -7.97 -2.12
CA ASN A 94 -10.59 -8.65 -1.46
C ASN A 94 -10.15 -9.76 -0.48
N ARG A 95 -8.85 -10.05 -0.33
CA ARG A 95 -8.33 -11.08 0.56
C ARG A 95 -6.95 -10.73 1.14
N LEU A 96 -6.69 -11.14 2.38
CA LEU A 96 -5.40 -10.90 3.03
C LEU A 96 -4.28 -11.67 2.31
N LEU A 97 -3.13 -11.01 2.14
CA LEU A 97 -1.94 -11.52 1.41
C LEU A 97 -2.16 -11.89 -0.07
N LYS A 98 -3.32 -11.56 -0.66
CA LYS A 98 -3.50 -11.56 -2.11
C LYS A 98 -2.96 -10.25 -2.68
N ARG A 99 -1.94 -10.34 -3.55
CA ARG A 99 -1.32 -9.18 -4.18
C ARG A 99 -2.17 -8.67 -5.35
N GLY A 100 -2.34 -7.36 -5.46
CA GLY A 100 -2.94 -6.73 -6.64
C GLY A 100 -1.90 -6.47 -7.73
N VAL A 101 -2.36 -6.28 -8.97
CA VAL A 101 -1.49 -5.90 -10.10
C VAL A 101 -1.64 -4.42 -10.40
N ASN A 102 -0.53 -3.66 -10.35
CA ASN A 102 -0.48 -2.27 -10.79
C ASN A 102 0.33 -2.15 -12.10
N PRO A 103 -0.32 -2.24 -13.26
CA PRO A 103 0.33 -2.19 -14.57
C PRO A 103 0.74 -0.77 -15.01
N PHE A 104 0.26 0.29 -14.35
CA PHE A 104 0.56 1.69 -14.75
C PHE A 104 2.06 2.03 -14.64
N GLY A 105 2.79 1.35 -13.75
CA GLY A 105 4.24 1.47 -13.63
C GLY A 105 5.01 0.84 -14.80
N GLY A 106 4.44 -0.20 -15.44
CA GLY A 106 5.07 -0.94 -16.52
C GLY A 106 4.40 -2.30 -16.73
N ILE A 107 3.74 -2.50 -17.87
CA ILE A 107 2.97 -3.72 -18.15
C ILE A 107 3.88 -4.95 -18.27
N ARG A 108 5.05 -4.80 -18.91
CA ARG A 108 6.04 -5.88 -19.04
C ARG A 108 6.57 -6.33 -17.68
N MET A 109 6.71 -5.42 -16.71
CA MET A 109 7.17 -5.77 -15.36
C MET A 109 6.10 -6.51 -14.59
N ALA A 110 4.84 -6.08 -14.72
CA ALA A 110 3.70 -6.79 -14.14
C ALA A 110 3.60 -8.23 -14.68
N GLU A 111 3.73 -8.40 -16.00
CA GLU A 111 3.71 -9.72 -16.64
C GLU A 111 4.86 -10.62 -16.15
N GLN A 112 6.08 -10.10 -16.12
CA GLN A 112 7.25 -10.84 -15.64
C GLN A 112 7.15 -11.20 -14.16
N ALA A 113 6.61 -10.29 -13.33
CA ALA A 113 6.39 -10.55 -11.91
C ALA A 113 5.37 -11.67 -11.70
N CYS A 114 4.24 -11.67 -12.42
CA CYS A 114 3.28 -12.78 -12.37
C CYS A 114 3.95 -14.10 -12.75
N LYS A 115 4.67 -14.14 -13.89
CA LYS A 115 5.37 -15.34 -14.37
C LYS A 115 6.40 -15.85 -13.38
N GLY A 116 7.14 -14.95 -12.72
CA GLY A 116 8.14 -15.29 -11.71
C GLY A 116 7.58 -16.02 -10.48
N TYR A 117 6.26 -15.89 -10.22
CA TYR A 117 5.56 -16.60 -9.15
C TYR A 117 4.60 -17.69 -9.67
N GLY A 118 4.70 -18.07 -10.96
CA GLY A 118 3.85 -19.11 -11.55
C GLY A 118 2.43 -18.67 -11.91
N PHE A 119 2.17 -17.36 -12.00
CA PHE A 119 0.88 -16.80 -12.39
C PHE A 119 0.94 -16.23 -13.82
N GLU A 120 -0.20 -16.25 -14.51
CA GLU A 120 -0.35 -15.61 -15.82
C GLU A 120 -1.21 -14.36 -15.73
N LEU A 121 -0.67 -13.23 -16.18
CA LEU A 121 -1.43 -11.97 -16.24
C LEU A 121 -2.56 -12.10 -17.28
N SER A 122 -3.74 -11.59 -16.96
CA SER A 122 -4.90 -11.70 -17.85
C SER A 122 -4.61 -11.13 -19.25
N PRO A 123 -4.96 -11.86 -20.33
CA PRO A 123 -4.86 -11.36 -21.70
C PRO A 123 -5.60 -10.05 -21.92
N LYS A 124 -6.73 -9.86 -21.23
CA LYS A 124 -7.52 -8.62 -21.28
C LYS A 124 -6.76 -7.42 -20.69
N VAL A 125 -6.02 -7.64 -19.61
CA VAL A 125 -5.16 -6.59 -19.03
C VAL A 125 -4.04 -6.24 -20.02
N LEU A 126 -3.40 -7.25 -20.61
CA LEU A 126 -2.37 -7.03 -21.64
C LEU A 126 -2.93 -6.23 -22.83
N GLU A 127 -4.10 -6.60 -23.34
CA GLU A 127 -4.79 -5.92 -24.45
C GLU A 127 -5.09 -4.46 -24.13
N HIS A 128 -5.68 -4.16 -22.97
CA HIS A 128 -5.97 -2.78 -22.58
C HIS A 128 -4.72 -1.90 -22.48
N PHE A 129 -3.59 -2.49 -22.08
CA PHE A 129 -2.31 -1.77 -21.99
C PHE A 129 -1.56 -1.67 -23.31
N GLN A 130 -2.06 -2.25 -24.41
CA GLN A 130 -1.58 -1.90 -25.76
C GLN A 130 -1.94 -0.46 -26.14
N TYR A 131 -3.09 0.02 -25.65
CA TYR A 131 -3.60 1.36 -25.95
C TYR A 131 -3.23 2.39 -24.87
N ARG A 132 -2.64 1.96 -23.75
CA ARG A 132 -2.31 2.83 -22.62
C ARG A 132 -0.83 2.79 -22.31
N THR A 133 -0.15 3.90 -22.59
CA THR A 133 1.27 4.09 -22.25
C THR A 133 1.49 4.00 -20.75
N THR A 134 2.44 3.17 -20.33
CA THR A 134 2.87 3.06 -18.93
C THR A 134 4.03 4.01 -18.63
N HIS A 135 4.33 4.20 -17.34
CA HIS A 135 5.53 4.94 -16.93
C HIS A 135 6.81 4.36 -17.54
N ASN A 136 6.98 3.03 -17.48
CA ASN A 136 8.12 2.33 -18.07
C ASN A 136 8.25 2.59 -19.58
N ASP A 137 7.14 2.51 -20.34
CA ASP A 137 7.17 2.78 -21.78
C ASP A 137 7.65 4.20 -22.09
N GLY A 138 7.12 5.19 -21.34
CA GLY A 138 7.51 6.59 -21.46
C GLY A 138 8.99 6.82 -21.19
N VAL A 139 9.50 6.26 -20.09
CA VAL A 139 10.92 6.36 -19.70
C VAL A 139 11.83 5.75 -20.76
N PHE A 140 11.53 4.52 -21.19
CA PHE A 140 12.40 3.82 -22.14
C PHE A 140 12.33 4.40 -23.55
N ARG A 141 11.25 5.10 -23.92
CA ARG A 141 11.15 5.82 -25.20
C ARG A 141 12.14 6.98 -25.29
N VAL A 142 12.45 7.64 -24.17
CA VAL A 142 13.33 8.82 -24.14
C VAL A 142 14.75 8.52 -23.67
N TYR A 143 14.99 7.36 -23.08
CA TYR A 143 16.33 6.92 -22.68
C TYR A 143 17.31 6.89 -23.86
N THR A 144 18.44 7.57 -23.70
CA THR A 144 19.54 7.57 -24.67
C THR A 144 20.33 6.25 -24.62
N PRO A 145 21.12 5.93 -25.66
CA PRO A 145 22.02 4.77 -25.63
C PRO A 145 22.97 4.78 -24.43
N GLU A 146 23.49 5.95 -24.04
CA GLU A 146 24.42 6.13 -22.91
C GLU A 146 23.72 5.82 -21.57
N MET A 147 22.50 6.33 -21.37
CA MET A 147 21.71 6.03 -20.16
C MET A 147 21.46 4.52 -20.03
N ARG A 148 21.14 3.85 -21.14
CA ARG A 148 20.94 2.40 -21.18
C ARG A 148 22.23 1.64 -20.89
N ALA A 149 23.37 2.11 -21.39
CA ALA A 149 24.68 1.51 -21.14
C ALA A 149 25.11 1.67 -19.66
N ALA A 150 24.90 2.83 -19.05
CA ALA A 150 25.16 3.06 -17.63
C ALA A 150 24.32 2.14 -16.73
N ARG A 151 23.05 1.92 -17.10
CA ARG A 151 22.17 0.98 -16.41
C ARG A 151 22.62 -0.48 -16.55
N ARG A 152 22.99 -0.89 -17.77
CA ARG A 152 23.40 -2.27 -18.07
C ARG A 152 24.73 -2.63 -17.42
N SER A 153 25.67 -1.68 -17.37
CA SER A 153 27.00 -1.87 -16.76
C SER A 153 26.96 -1.87 -15.22
N GLY A 154 25.85 -1.49 -14.61
CA GLY A 154 25.72 -1.44 -13.16
C GLY A 154 26.21 -0.13 -12.52
N VAL A 155 26.67 0.85 -13.32
CA VAL A 155 27.12 2.16 -12.84
C VAL A 155 25.97 2.94 -12.20
N ILE A 156 24.77 2.87 -12.79
CA ILE A 156 23.54 3.44 -12.22
C ILE A 156 22.47 2.35 -12.19
N THR A 157 22.10 1.88 -11.00
CA THR A 157 21.12 0.79 -10.84
C THR A 157 19.99 1.19 -9.89
N GLY A 158 18.86 0.47 -9.95
CA GLY A 158 17.74 0.69 -9.04
C GLY A 158 17.01 2.02 -9.23
N LEU A 159 17.07 2.61 -10.43
CA LEU A 159 16.26 3.78 -10.74
C LEU A 159 14.77 3.41 -10.79
N PRO A 160 13.85 4.34 -10.45
CA PRO A 160 12.40 4.11 -10.51
C PRO A 160 11.88 4.17 -11.96
N ASP A 161 12.48 3.40 -12.86
CA ASP A 161 12.10 3.26 -14.27
C ASP A 161 11.13 2.10 -14.53
N ALA A 162 10.97 1.21 -13.54
CA ALA A 162 10.26 -0.06 -13.65
C ALA A 162 9.24 -0.30 -12.52
N TYR A 163 9.04 0.68 -11.64
CA TYR A 163 8.12 0.61 -10.50
C TYR A 163 7.71 2.02 -10.03
N GLY A 164 6.71 2.10 -9.15
CA GLY A 164 6.27 3.38 -8.59
C GLY A 164 7.39 4.04 -7.76
N ARG A 165 7.72 5.30 -8.08
CA ARG A 165 8.81 6.06 -7.41
C ARG A 165 8.70 6.16 -5.88
N GLY A 166 7.50 6.01 -5.33
CA GLY A 166 7.24 6.19 -3.90
C GLY A 166 7.61 7.60 -3.44
N ARG A 167 8.16 7.71 -2.21
CA ARG A 167 8.65 8.96 -1.61
C ARG A 167 7.62 10.11 -1.59
N ILE A 168 6.35 9.76 -1.53
CA ILE A 168 5.23 10.68 -1.35
C ILE A 168 4.55 10.29 -0.05
N ILE A 169 4.38 11.26 0.84
CA ILE A 169 3.63 11.08 2.09
C ILE A 169 2.38 11.96 1.96
N GLY A 170 1.24 11.31 1.73
CA GLY A 170 -0.04 11.98 1.89
C GLY A 170 -0.28 12.29 3.37
N ASP A 171 -0.87 13.44 3.68
CA ASP A 171 -1.24 13.77 5.05
C ASP A 171 -2.55 13.06 5.42
N TYR A 172 -2.46 11.77 5.71
CA TYR A 172 -3.62 10.89 5.96
C TYR A 172 -4.45 11.30 7.18
N ARG A 173 -3.89 12.11 8.07
CA ARG A 173 -4.58 12.67 9.25
C ARG A 173 -5.65 13.69 8.87
N ARG A 174 -5.63 14.22 7.64
CA ARG A 174 -6.66 15.16 7.16
C ARG A 174 -8.02 14.49 7.09
N VAL A 175 -8.11 13.24 6.66
CA VAL A 175 -9.36 12.49 6.54
C VAL A 175 -10.10 12.41 7.89
N PRO A 176 -9.51 11.87 8.98
CA PRO A 176 -10.20 11.83 10.27
C PRO A 176 -10.42 13.21 10.91
N LEU A 177 -9.66 14.25 10.53
CA LEU A 177 -9.83 15.61 11.08
C LEU A 177 -10.91 16.42 10.34
N TYR A 178 -11.08 16.21 9.03
CA TYR A 178 -11.88 17.09 8.17
C TYR A 178 -12.99 16.39 7.38
N GLY A 179 -12.95 15.06 7.24
CA GLY A 179 -13.76 14.31 6.28
C GLY A 179 -13.03 14.10 4.97
#